data_AF-A0A960B341-F1
#
_entry.id   AF-A0A960B341-F1
#
_cell.length_a   1.000
_cell.length_b   1.000
_cell.length_c   1.000
_cell.angle_alpha   90.00
_cell.angle_beta   90.00
_cell.angle_gamma   90.00
#
_symmetry.space_group_name_H-M   'P 1'
#
loop_
_entity.id
_entity.type
_entity.pdbx_description
1 polymer ?
#
loop_
_entity_poly.entity_id
_entity_poly.type
_entity_poly.pdbx_seq_one_letter_code
_entity_poly.pdbx_strand_id
1 'polypeptide(L)'
;RVPEPMPTYVAGFHQWLSLGRHVVKGQAGYGILAPVTARFATATPADPESWRRLGRNERPRLGETVRSRLIGLKPAHVWDLSQTEGGPVPEPPRPELLRGEAPEGLWDGLADQITGRGYELRLVSSASAIGGANGLTDFLGHDVSIRVDMDDAAQAKTLAHELGHVHLHAPRDDVPTADLPADATLHRGVAEVEAESVALMVGAAHGLDTSSYTIPYVSTWAASVPGKSPIEVVQATAERVRATALAILDGLETAKVGDGTPPGLRREAPRLATGPARVSHGLRRQATVLEL
;
A
#
# COMPACT_ATOMS: atom_id res chain seq x y z
N ARG A 1 -10.00 -30.37 17.80
CA ARG A 1 -8.72 -30.25 17.04
C ARG A 1 -9.07 -29.73 15.66
N VAL A 2 -8.28 -28.80 15.13
CA VAL A 2 -8.42 -28.31 13.75
C VAL A 2 -7.90 -29.36 12.76
N PRO A 3 -8.43 -29.40 11.53
CA PRO A 3 -8.08 -30.44 10.54
C PRO A 3 -6.65 -30.28 9.99
N GLU A 4 -6.20 -29.05 9.71
CA GLU A 4 -4.81 -28.74 9.34
C GLU A 4 -4.17 -27.83 10.40
N PRO A 5 -2.87 -27.96 10.72
CA PRO A 5 -2.21 -27.09 11.69
C PRO A 5 -1.89 -25.70 11.14
N MET A 6 -1.74 -25.57 9.81
CA MET A 6 -1.36 -24.33 9.13
C MET A 6 -2.50 -23.90 8.20
N PRO A 7 -3.41 -23.02 8.65
CA PRO A 7 -4.51 -22.57 7.79
C PRO A 7 -3.99 -21.62 6.71
N THR A 8 -4.69 -21.55 5.59
CA THR A 8 -4.29 -20.73 4.43
C THR A 8 -5.05 -19.42 4.39
N TYR A 9 -6.38 -19.47 4.46
CA TYR A 9 -7.23 -18.29 4.33
C TYR A 9 -8.29 -18.32 5.42
N VAL A 10 -8.06 -17.53 6.47
CA VAL A 10 -8.87 -17.54 7.69
C VAL A 10 -9.71 -16.29 7.85
N ALA A 11 -10.91 -16.48 8.37
CA ALA A 11 -11.75 -15.37 8.79
C ALA A 11 -12.57 -15.74 10.03
N GLY A 12 -13.07 -14.71 10.73
CA GLY A 12 -14.04 -14.88 11.81
C GLY A 12 -15.41 -15.32 11.26
N PHE A 13 -16.22 -15.96 12.09
CA PHE A 13 -17.53 -16.49 11.69
C PHE A 13 -18.42 -15.48 10.95
N HIS A 14 -18.57 -14.26 11.48
CA HIS A 14 -19.38 -13.22 10.85
C HIS A 14 -18.79 -12.70 9.54
N GLN A 15 -17.46 -12.71 9.41
CA GLN A 15 -16.80 -12.33 8.16
C GLN A 15 -17.10 -13.35 7.07
N TRP A 16 -17.10 -14.65 7.39
CA TRP A 16 -17.53 -15.69 6.45
C TRP A 16 -18.96 -15.49 5.98
N LEU A 17 -19.88 -15.21 6.92
CA LEU A 17 -21.28 -14.92 6.58
C LEU A 17 -21.40 -13.72 5.63
N SER A 18 -20.60 -12.67 5.85
CA SER A 18 -20.58 -11.49 4.97
C SER A 18 -20.08 -11.79 3.55
N LEU A 19 -19.23 -12.82 3.40
CA LEU A 19 -18.74 -13.33 2.12
C LEU A 19 -19.71 -14.36 1.50
N GLY A 20 -20.89 -14.56 2.07
CA GLY A 20 -21.86 -15.55 1.60
C GLY A 20 -21.42 -16.99 1.84
N ARG A 21 -20.55 -17.23 2.83
CA ARG A 21 -20.08 -18.55 3.23
C ARG A 21 -20.46 -18.85 4.68
N HIS A 22 -20.70 -20.11 5.01
CA HIS A 22 -20.98 -20.57 6.36
C HIS A 22 -19.96 -21.60 6.81
N VAL A 23 -19.55 -21.54 8.07
CA VAL A 23 -18.70 -22.59 8.66
C VAL A 23 -19.49 -23.89 8.71
N VAL A 24 -18.90 -24.98 8.22
CA VAL A 24 -19.50 -26.30 8.22
C VAL A 24 -19.74 -26.75 9.65
N LYS A 25 -20.94 -27.24 9.93
CA LYS A 25 -21.35 -27.66 11.28
C LYS A 25 -20.37 -28.71 11.82
N GLY A 26 -19.87 -28.48 13.04
CA GLY A 26 -18.93 -29.38 13.71
C GLY A 26 -17.45 -29.06 13.49
N GLN A 27 -17.11 -28.11 12.62
CA GLN A 27 -15.73 -27.66 12.44
C GLN A 27 -15.23 -26.86 13.65
N ALA A 28 -14.10 -27.30 14.23
CA ALA A 28 -13.42 -26.56 15.29
C ALA A 28 -12.66 -25.35 14.70
N GLY A 29 -12.77 -24.19 15.34
CA GLY A 29 -12.01 -23.01 14.94
C GLY A 29 -10.57 -23.04 15.45
N TYR A 30 -9.69 -22.33 14.75
CA TYR A 30 -8.34 -22.01 15.20
C TYR A 30 -8.41 -20.95 16.30
N GLY A 31 -7.88 -21.26 17.47
CA GLY A 31 -7.78 -20.30 18.57
C GLY A 31 -6.68 -19.27 18.28
N ILE A 32 -7.03 -17.99 18.29
CA ILE A 32 -6.10 -16.88 18.12
C ILE A 32 -6.23 -15.89 19.28
N LEU A 33 -5.21 -15.04 19.44
CA LEU A 33 -5.28 -13.86 20.30
C LEU A 33 -5.66 -12.65 19.43
N ALA A 34 -6.91 -12.21 19.55
CA ALA A 34 -7.38 -11.02 18.84
C ALA A 34 -7.04 -9.74 19.63
N PRO A 35 -6.60 -8.67 18.94
CA PRO A 35 -6.31 -7.40 19.59
C PRO A 35 -7.57 -6.76 20.19
N VAL A 36 -7.44 -6.22 21.39
CA VAL A 36 -8.44 -5.37 22.05
C VAL A 36 -7.93 -3.95 22.02
N THR A 37 -8.68 -3.07 21.37
CA THR A 37 -8.26 -1.68 21.13
C THR A 37 -9.14 -0.71 21.88
N ALA A 38 -8.57 0.42 22.30
CA ALA A 38 -9.34 1.53 22.86
C ALA A 38 -8.93 2.85 22.22
N ARG A 39 -9.91 3.76 22.14
CA ARG A 39 -9.71 5.11 21.63
C ARG A 39 -9.18 6.00 22.76
N PHE A 40 -8.18 6.80 22.46
CA PHE A 40 -7.61 7.81 23.34
C PHE A 40 -7.64 9.16 22.62
N ALA A 41 -7.76 10.23 23.39
CA ALA A 41 -7.77 11.59 22.87
C ALA A 41 -6.83 12.49 23.68
N THR A 42 -6.23 13.48 23.02
CA THR A 42 -5.46 14.54 23.70
C THR A 42 -5.44 15.83 22.87
N ALA A 43 -5.38 16.97 23.54
CA ALA A 43 -5.11 18.27 22.90
C ALA A 43 -3.60 18.52 22.70
N THR A 44 -2.73 17.73 23.34
CA THR A 44 -1.27 17.90 23.34
C THR A 44 -0.57 16.59 22.94
N PRO A 45 -0.58 16.21 21.64
CA PRO A 45 -0.07 14.91 21.19
C PRO A 45 1.39 14.60 21.53
N ALA A 46 2.20 15.63 21.77
CA ALA A 46 3.62 15.52 22.14
C ALA A 46 3.85 15.10 23.60
N ASP A 47 2.84 15.17 24.46
CA ASP A 47 2.90 14.73 25.86
C ASP A 47 2.27 13.32 25.99
N PRO A 48 3.07 12.25 26.21
CA PRO A 48 2.56 10.88 26.30
C PRO A 48 1.55 10.64 27.44
N GLU A 49 1.65 11.40 28.53
CA GLU A 49 0.78 11.25 29.71
C GLU A 49 -0.55 11.99 29.55
N SER A 50 -0.65 12.88 28.55
CA SER A 50 -1.87 13.66 28.28
C SER A 50 -3.01 12.85 27.64
N TRP A 51 -2.74 11.62 27.21
CA TRP A 51 -3.70 10.78 26.49
C TRP A 51 -4.74 10.18 27.41
N ARG A 52 -5.98 10.67 27.35
CA ARG A 52 -7.11 10.12 28.11
C ARG A 52 -7.89 9.10 27.29
N ARG A 53 -8.33 8.02 27.92
CA ARG A 53 -9.18 7.01 27.29
C ARG A 53 -10.59 7.56 27.06
N LEU A 54 -11.09 7.43 25.84
CA LEU A 54 -12.47 7.75 25.50
C LEU A 54 -13.39 6.59 25.91
N GLY A 55 -14.49 6.91 26.58
CA GLY A 55 -15.58 5.98 26.88
C GLY A 55 -16.29 5.47 25.61
N ARG A 56 -17.10 4.43 25.78
CA ARG A 56 -17.92 3.89 24.68
C ARG A 56 -18.83 4.99 24.16
N ASN A 57 -18.72 5.31 22.86
CA ASN A 57 -19.42 6.40 22.16
C ASN A 57 -19.06 7.83 22.61
N GLU A 58 -18.03 8.01 23.44
CA GLU A 58 -17.53 9.34 23.76
C GLU A 58 -16.88 9.97 22.52
N ARG A 59 -17.25 11.23 22.25
CA ARG A 59 -16.66 12.03 21.17
C ARG A 59 -15.46 12.80 21.71
N PRO A 60 -14.38 12.94 20.92
CA PRO A 60 -13.29 13.83 21.27
C PRO A 60 -13.80 15.27 21.39
N ARG A 61 -13.15 16.04 22.26
CA ARG A 61 -13.39 17.48 22.39
C ARG A 61 -12.81 18.21 21.18
N LEU A 62 -13.28 19.44 20.94
CA LEU A 62 -12.76 20.28 19.87
C LEU A 62 -11.26 20.50 20.07
N GLY A 63 -10.46 20.23 19.02
CA GLY A 63 -9.01 20.35 19.06
C GLY A 63 -8.27 19.12 19.61
N GLU A 64 -8.96 18.08 20.09
CA GLU A 64 -8.31 16.83 20.49
C GLU A 64 -8.00 15.95 19.27
N THR A 65 -6.77 15.44 19.21
CA THR A 65 -6.38 14.37 18.31
C THR A 65 -6.80 13.03 18.91
N VAL A 66 -7.32 12.12 18.08
CA VAL A 66 -7.71 10.76 18.49
C VAL A 66 -6.73 9.73 17.94
N ARG A 67 -6.38 8.75 18.76
CA ARG A 67 -5.65 7.55 18.35
C ARG A 67 -6.26 6.30 18.97
N SER A 68 -6.10 5.17 18.30
CA SER A 68 -6.49 3.85 18.83
C SER A 68 -5.24 3.09 19.24
N ARG A 69 -5.18 2.65 20.50
CA ARG A 69 -4.07 1.87 21.05
C ARG A 69 -4.51 0.46 21.42
N LEU A 70 -3.58 -0.50 21.29
CA LEU A 70 -3.76 -1.85 21.81
C LEU A 70 -3.76 -1.79 23.34
N ILE A 71 -4.82 -2.30 23.97
CA ILE A 71 -4.96 -2.32 25.44
C ILE A 71 -4.97 -3.74 26.01
N GLY A 72 -4.90 -4.75 25.15
CA GLY A 72 -4.86 -6.15 25.56
C GLY A 72 -5.15 -7.09 24.41
N LEU A 73 -5.12 -8.39 24.71
CA LEU A 73 -5.47 -9.47 23.80
C LEU A 73 -6.63 -10.26 24.39
N LYS A 74 -7.53 -10.75 23.55
CA LYS A 74 -8.59 -11.66 23.96
C LYS A 74 -8.58 -12.93 23.12
N PRO A 75 -8.87 -14.11 23.69
CA PRO A 75 -9.10 -15.31 22.91
C PRO A 75 -10.23 -15.10 21.89
N ALA A 76 -9.99 -15.49 20.66
CA ALA A 76 -10.96 -15.50 19.57
C ALA A 76 -10.77 -16.75 18.70
N HIS A 77 -11.73 -17.03 17.83
CA HIS A 77 -11.67 -18.16 16.91
C HIS A 77 -11.84 -17.69 15.47
N VAL A 78 -11.05 -18.27 14.59
CA VAL A 78 -11.15 -18.12 13.14
C VAL A 78 -11.29 -19.49 12.48
N TRP A 79 -11.84 -19.53 11.29
CA TRP A 79 -12.01 -20.75 10.50
C TRP A 79 -11.35 -20.56 9.15
N ASP A 80 -10.70 -21.61 8.67
CA ASP A 80 -10.09 -21.64 7.34
C ASP A 80 -11.17 -21.81 6.26
N LEU A 81 -10.89 -21.35 5.04
CA LEU A 81 -11.75 -21.49 3.87
C LEU A 81 -12.22 -22.94 3.67
N SER A 82 -11.34 -23.92 3.86
CA SER A 82 -11.65 -25.36 3.76
C SER A 82 -12.71 -25.84 4.76
N GLN A 83 -12.95 -25.08 5.83
CA GLN A 83 -13.95 -25.37 6.85
C GLN A 83 -15.29 -24.69 6.58
N THR A 84 -15.45 -24.06 5.42
CA THR A 84 -16.65 -23.30 5.06
C THR A 84 -17.26 -23.81 3.76
N GLU A 85 -18.57 -23.66 3.63
CA GLU A 85 -19.35 -23.92 2.43
C GLU A 85 -19.96 -22.60 1.92
N GLY A 86 -20.15 -22.47 0.60
CA GLY A 86 -20.73 -21.29 -0.03
C GLY A 86 -20.12 -20.98 -1.39
N GLY A 87 -20.50 -19.83 -1.95
CA GLY A 87 -19.97 -19.34 -3.22
C GLY A 87 -18.47 -19.03 -3.16
N PRO A 88 -17.75 -19.02 -4.30
CA PRO A 88 -16.32 -18.76 -4.32
C PRO A 88 -16.00 -17.42 -3.64
N VAL A 89 -14.94 -17.39 -2.84
CA VAL A 89 -14.43 -16.13 -2.29
C VAL A 89 -13.78 -15.37 -3.45
N PRO A 90 -13.95 -14.03 -3.54
CA PRO A 90 -13.18 -13.23 -4.47
C PRO A 90 -11.68 -13.47 -4.26
N GLU A 91 -11.02 -14.09 -5.24
CA GLU A 91 -9.57 -14.16 -5.24
C GLU A 91 -9.04 -12.77 -5.63
N PRO A 92 -8.18 -12.15 -4.80
CA PRO A 92 -7.47 -10.98 -5.25
C PRO A 92 -6.65 -11.37 -6.49
N PRO A 93 -6.69 -10.58 -7.58
CA PRO A 93 -5.88 -10.87 -8.75
C PRO A 93 -4.42 -10.97 -8.32
N ARG A 94 -3.77 -12.11 -8.58
CA ARG A 94 -2.35 -12.26 -8.32
C ARG A 94 -1.61 -11.36 -9.32
N PRO A 95 -0.73 -10.45 -8.87
CA PRO A 95 0.06 -9.65 -9.80
C PRO A 95 0.85 -10.58 -10.70
N GLU A 96 0.80 -10.36 -12.01
CA GLU A 96 1.62 -11.11 -12.95
C GLU A 96 3.08 -10.72 -12.76
N LEU A 97 3.96 -11.72 -12.57
CA LEU A 97 5.39 -11.47 -12.44
C LEU A 97 5.92 -10.78 -13.70
N LEU A 98 6.74 -9.76 -13.50
CA LEU A 98 7.52 -9.17 -14.60
C LEU A 98 8.40 -10.26 -15.22
N ARG A 99 8.61 -10.16 -16.52
CA ARG A 99 9.47 -11.09 -17.28
C ARG A 99 10.66 -10.35 -17.86
N GLY A 100 11.74 -11.10 -18.06
CA GLY A 100 12.97 -10.61 -18.67
C GLY A 100 14.01 -10.07 -17.68
N GLU A 101 15.02 -9.42 -18.24
CA GLU A 101 16.20 -8.96 -17.52
C GLU A 101 15.93 -7.69 -16.70
N ALA A 102 16.61 -7.56 -15.57
CA ALA A 102 16.62 -6.32 -14.82
C ALA A 102 17.49 -5.26 -15.54
N PRO A 103 17.12 -3.98 -15.52
CA PRO A 103 17.98 -2.89 -15.94
C PRO A 103 19.35 -2.96 -15.25
N GLU A 104 20.41 -2.67 -16.00
CA GLU A 104 21.79 -2.74 -15.53
C GLU A 104 21.99 -1.91 -14.24
N GLY A 105 22.61 -2.52 -13.22
CA GLY A 105 22.91 -1.89 -11.94
C GLY A 105 21.70 -1.68 -11.01
N LEU A 106 20.46 -1.92 -11.47
CA LEU A 106 19.27 -1.69 -10.64
C LEU A 106 19.23 -2.64 -9.44
N TRP A 107 19.50 -3.93 -9.64
CA TRP A 107 19.51 -4.91 -8.56
C TRP A 107 20.57 -4.55 -7.51
N ASP A 108 21.81 -4.37 -7.93
CA ASP A 108 22.93 -4.08 -7.03
C ASP A 108 22.72 -2.76 -6.27
N GLY A 109 22.27 -1.70 -6.96
CA GLY A 109 21.99 -0.42 -6.30
C GLY A 109 20.87 -0.49 -5.27
N LEU A 110 19.84 -1.31 -5.49
CA LEU A 110 18.79 -1.55 -4.51
C LEU A 110 19.30 -2.38 -3.32
N ALA A 111 20.11 -3.41 -3.59
CA ALA A 111 20.73 -4.25 -2.57
C ALA A 111 21.69 -3.46 -1.67
N ASP A 112 22.47 -2.56 -2.26
CA ASP A 112 23.37 -1.65 -1.53
C ASP A 112 22.59 -0.72 -0.60
N GLN A 113 21.41 -0.24 -1.01
CA GLN A 113 20.56 0.58 -0.15
C GLN A 113 19.92 -0.22 0.99
N ILE A 114 19.52 -1.48 0.77
CA ILE A 114 19.05 -2.39 1.82
C ILE A 114 20.14 -2.57 2.88
N THR A 115 21.35 -2.94 2.43
CA THR A 115 22.49 -3.21 3.33
C THR A 115 22.99 -1.95 4.01
N GLY A 116 23.02 -0.81 3.33
CA GLY A 116 23.34 0.50 3.88
C GLY A 116 22.38 0.96 5.00
N ARG A 117 21.18 0.39 5.06
CA ARG A 117 20.20 0.60 6.13
C ARG A 117 20.28 -0.43 7.27
N GLY A 118 21.26 -1.31 7.23
CA GLY A 118 21.51 -2.30 8.27
C GLY A 118 20.62 -3.55 8.18
N TYR A 119 20.12 -3.88 7.00
CA TYR A 119 19.42 -5.15 6.74
C TYR A 119 20.32 -6.12 5.96
N GLU A 120 20.25 -7.40 6.29
CA GLU A 120 20.90 -8.45 5.50
C GLU A 120 19.98 -8.85 4.33
N LEU A 121 20.51 -8.85 3.10
CA LEU A 121 19.79 -9.36 1.94
C LEU A 121 19.99 -10.88 1.82
N ARG A 122 18.90 -11.64 1.92
CA ARG A 122 18.86 -13.11 1.78
C ARG A 122 18.21 -13.50 0.47
N LEU A 123 18.84 -14.43 -0.25
CA LEU A 123 18.28 -15.03 -1.47
C LEU A 123 17.75 -16.42 -1.16
N VAL A 124 16.45 -16.63 -1.38
CA VAL A 124 15.77 -17.89 -1.08
C VAL A 124 15.35 -18.62 -2.35
N SER A 125 15.29 -19.95 -2.29
CA SER A 125 15.10 -20.77 -3.48
C SER A 125 13.71 -20.68 -4.12
N SER A 126 12.67 -20.39 -3.33
CA SER A 126 11.28 -20.44 -3.79
C SER A 126 10.34 -19.68 -2.87
N ALA A 127 9.15 -19.34 -3.36
CA ALA A 127 8.10 -18.70 -2.56
C ALA A 127 7.76 -19.49 -1.30
N SER A 128 7.77 -20.83 -1.34
CA SER A 128 7.48 -21.68 -0.18
C SER A 128 8.45 -21.48 0.99
N ALA A 129 9.69 -21.05 0.74
CA ALA A 129 10.67 -20.75 1.78
C ALA A 129 10.30 -19.52 2.61
N ILE A 130 9.47 -18.63 2.06
CA ILE A 130 9.02 -17.37 2.68
C ILE A 130 7.49 -17.26 2.70
N GLY A 131 6.80 -18.38 2.93
CA GLY A 131 5.35 -18.39 3.16
C GLY A 131 4.49 -18.05 1.93
N GLY A 132 5.02 -18.24 0.73
CA GLY A 132 4.34 -17.99 -0.55
C GLY A 132 4.56 -16.58 -1.11
N ALA A 133 5.34 -15.73 -0.44
CA ALA A 133 5.64 -14.38 -0.89
C ALA A 133 6.74 -14.35 -1.97
N ASN A 134 6.85 -13.23 -2.68
CA ASN A 134 7.98 -12.97 -3.58
C ASN A 134 9.16 -12.36 -2.83
N GLY A 135 8.88 -11.52 -1.83
CA GLY A 135 9.84 -10.93 -0.92
C GLY A 135 9.29 -10.90 0.50
N LEU A 136 10.17 -10.72 1.48
CA LEU A 136 9.79 -10.59 2.89
C LEU A 136 10.80 -9.71 3.63
N THR A 137 10.32 -8.61 4.21
CA THR A 137 11.06 -7.82 5.18
C THR A 137 10.77 -8.28 6.61
N ASP A 138 11.78 -8.80 7.32
CA ASP A 138 11.74 -9.08 8.74
C ASP A 138 12.42 -7.94 9.52
N PHE A 139 11.60 -7.05 10.07
CA PHE A 139 12.06 -5.92 10.88
C PHE A 139 12.72 -6.33 12.21
N LEU A 140 12.40 -7.50 12.77
CA LEU A 140 13.01 -7.96 14.02
C LEU A 140 14.34 -8.65 13.75
N GLY A 141 14.38 -9.48 12.71
CA GLY A 141 15.58 -10.16 12.25
C GLY A 141 16.57 -9.24 11.52
N HIS A 142 16.14 -8.04 11.11
CA HIS A 142 16.88 -7.16 10.21
C HIS A 142 17.27 -7.86 8.89
N ASP A 143 16.32 -8.62 8.34
CA ASP A 143 16.52 -9.37 7.10
C ASP A 143 15.55 -8.92 6.01
N VAL A 144 16.00 -8.89 4.77
CA VAL A 144 15.14 -8.82 3.58
C VAL A 144 15.39 -10.05 2.75
N SER A 145 14.36 -10.86 2.49
CA SER A 145 14.46 -12.07 1.69
C SER A 145 13.80 -11.89 0.32
N ILE A 146 14.45 -12.32 -0.76
CA ILE A 146 13.89 -12.34 -2.13
C ILE A 146 13.99 -13.76 -2.69
N ARG A 147 12.91 -14.27 -3.28
CA ARG A 147 12.96 -15.56 -4.00
C ARG A 147 13.67 -15.43 -5.35
N VAL A 148 14.54 -16.37 -5.70
CA VAL A 148 15.36 -16.31 -6.93
C VAL A 148 14.78 -17.11 -8.11
N ASP A 149 13.69 -17.84 -7.92
CA ASP A 149 12.98 -18.58 -8.98
C ASP A 149 11.99 -17.67 -9.75
N MET A 150 12.40 -16.43 -10.03
CA MET A 150 11.68 -15.44 -10.83
C MET A 150 12.65 -14.80 -11.82
N ASP A 151 12.15 -14.25 -12.93
CA ASP A 151 12.97 -13.46 -13.84
C ASP A 151 13.57 -12.23 -13.12
N ASP A 152 14.74 -11.78 -13.57
CA ASP A 152 15.51 -10.70 -12.92
C ASP A 152 14.69 -9.41 -12.75
N ALA A 153 13.87 -9.06 -13.73
CA ALA A 153 12.96 -7.92 -13.65
C ALA A 153 11.97 -8.03 -12.47
N ALA A 154 11.42 -9.22 -12.22
CA ALA A 154 10.52 -9.47 -11.09
C ALA A 154 11.27 -9.45 -9.75
N GLN A 155 12.48 -10.00 -9.71
CA GLN A 155 13.35 -9.93 -8.54
C GLN A 155 13.67 -8.46 -8.19
N ALA A 156 14.11 -7.65 -9.15
CA ALA A 156 14.43 -6.23 -8.93
C ALA A 156 13.21 -5.41 -8.48
N LYS A 157 12.03 -5.63 -9.07
CA LYS A 157 10.80 -4.96 -8.62
C LYS A 157 10.43 -5.36 -7.20
N THR A 158 10.60 -6.64 -6.85
CA THR A 158 10.31 -7.13 -5.50
C THR A 158 11.30 -6.55 -4.51
N LEU A 159 12.58 -6.47 -4.84
CA LEU A 159 13.58 -5.81 -4.00
C LEU A 159 13.27 -4.32 -3.78
N ALA A 160 12.79 -3.61 -4.82
CA ALA A 160 12.32 -2.23 -4.68
C ALA A 160 11.09 -2.11 -3.76
N HIS A 161 10.18 -3.09 -3.78
CA HIS A 161 9.03 -3.16 -2.88
C HIS A 161 9.50 -3.33 -1.42
N GLU A 162 10.38 -4.30 -1.15
CA GLU A 162 10.91 -4.54 0.20
C GLU A 162 11.73 -3.34 0.70
N LEU A 163 12.52 -2.68 -0.16
CA LEU A 163 13.20 -1.44 0.19
C LEU A 163 12.21 -0.32 0.55
N GLY A 164 11.07 -0.26 -0.15
CA GLY A 164 9.94 0.60 0.22
C GLY A 164 9.45 0.34 1.65
N HIS A 165 9.30 -0.93 2.04
CA HIS A 165 8.98 -1.31 3.42
C HIS A 165 10.03 -0.84 4.42
N VAL A 166 11.32 -1.07 4.12
CA VAL A 166 12.43 -0.63 4.97
C VAL A 166 12.43 0.89 5.17
N HIS A 167 12.12 1.68 4.13
CA HIS A 167 12.08 3.14 4.24
C HIS A 167 10.87 3.67 5.03
N LEU A 168 9.70 3.08 4.81
CA LEU A 168 8.43 3.64 5.29
C LEU A 168 7.96 3.05 6.62
N HIS A 169 8.29 1.78 6.86
CA HIS A 169 7.62 0.96 7.89
C HIS A 169 8.58 0.33 8.89
N ALA A 170 9.89 0.55 8.75
CA ALA A 170 10.85 0.17 9.79
C ALA A 170 10.43 0.78 11.15
N PRO A 171 10.42 -0.02 12.23
CA PRO A 171 10.14 0.48 13.56
C PRO A 171 11.06 1.66 13.87
N ARG A 172 10.49 2.78 14.30
CA ARG A 172 11.28 3.92 14.72
C ARG A 172 11.59 3.79 16.20
N ASP A 173 12.86 3.97 16.57
CA ASP A 173 13.33 3.93 17.96
C ASP A 173 12.64 4.97 18.87
N ASP A 174 12.04 6.01 18.28
CA ASP A 174 11.35 7.11 18.97
C ASP A 174 9.84 6.91 19.17
N VAL A 175 9.26 5.81 18.65
CA VAL A 175 7.83 5.49 18.82
C VAL A 175 7.69 4.29 19.77
N PRO A 176 7.25 4.50 21.02
CA PRO A 176 6.96 3.40 21.93
C PRO A 176 5.98 2.43 21.27
N THR A 177 6.22 1.12 21.39
CA THR A 177 5.37 0.05 20.83
C THR A 177 3.90 0.15 21.23
N ALA A 178 3.58 0.86 22.32
CA ALA A 178 2.22 1.17 22.76
C ALA A 178 1.46 2.19 21.87
N ASP A 179 2.18 2.92 21.01
CA ASP A 179 1.63 3.87 20.02
C ASP A 179 1.46 3.26 18.62
N LEU A 180 1.79 1.98 18.44
CA LEU A 180 1.46 1.27 17.20
C LEU A 180 -0.06 1.26 17.01
N PRO A 181 -0.56 1.82 15.90
CA PRO A 181 -1.98 1.97 15.70
C PRO A 181 -2.65 0.60 15.60
N ALA A 182 -3.72 0.46 16.37
CA ALA A 182 -4.28 -0.85 16.72
C ALA A 182 -5.07 -1.56 15.60
N ASP A 183 -5.16 -0.95 14.41
CA ASP A 183 -5.72 -1.57 13.22
C ASP A 183 -4.60 -2.14 12.35
N ALA A 184 -3.91 -3.15 12.86
CA ALA A 184 -2.77 -3.78 12.18
C ALA A 184 -3.11 -4.27 10.76
N THR A 185 -4.38 -4.60 10.49
CA THR A 185 -4.83 -5.05 9.18
C THR A 185 -4.99 -3.89 8.20
N LEU A 186 -5.63 -2.78 8.59
CA LEU A 186 -5.64 -1.57 7.77
C LEU A 186 -4.21 -1.05 7.58
N HIS A 187 -3.40 -0.99 8.64
CA HIS A 187 -2.02 -0.54 8.57
C HIS A 187 -1.17 -1.40 7.65
N ARG A 188 -1.36 -2.72 7.66
CA ARG A 188 -0.73 -3.62 6.68
C ARG A 188 -1.21 -3.31 5.26
N GLY A 189 -2.52 -3.20 5.03
CA GLY A 189 -3.05 -2.87 3.70
C GLY A 189 -2.53 -1.54 3.14
N VAL A 190 -2.40 -0.52 4.00
CA VAL A 190 -1.76 0.76 3.64
C VAL A 190 -0.28 0.55 3.33
N ALA A 191 0.43 -0.18 4.19
CA ALA A 191 1.86 -0.41 4.02
C ALA A 191 2.18 -1.10 2.68
N GLU A 192 1.42 -2.14 2.32
CA GLU A 192 1.57 -2.82 1.03
C GLU A 192 1.27 -1.90 -0.15
N VAL A 193 0.22 -1.06 -0.05
CA VAL A 193 -0.09 -0.09 -1.12
C VAL A 193 1.02 0.95 -1.28
N GLU A 194 1.60 1.43 -0.18
CA GLU A 194 2.70 2.37 -0.23
C GLU A 194 3.97 1.73 -0.81
N ALA A 195 4.38 0.56 -0.31
CA ALA A 195 5.55 -0.17 -0.79
C ALA A 195 5.42 -0.56 -2.27
N GLU A 196 4.24 -1.02 -2.68
CA GLU A 196 3.95 -1.33 -4.07
C GLU A 196 4.04 -0.08 -4.95
N SER A 197 3.47 1.04 -4.51
CA SER A 197 3.53 2.29 -5.26
C SER A 197 4.97 2.80 -5.43
N VAL A 198 5.81 2.65 -4.40
CA VAL A 198 7.25 2.94 -4.50
C VAL A 198 7.91 2.05 -5.55
N ALA A 199 7.68 0.73 -5.50
CA ALA A 199 8.24 -0.22 -6.46
C ALA A 199 7.83 0.10 -7.91
N LEU A 200 6.57 0.48 -8.14
CA LEU A 200 6.11 0.85 -9.48
C LEU A 200 6.75 2.15 -9.98
N MET A 201 6.95 3.14 -9.10
CA MET A 201 7.65 4.38 -9.48
C MET A 201 9.11 4.13 -9.82
N VAL A 202 9.81 3.32 -9.02
CA VAL A 202 11.19 2.92 -9.28
C VAL A 202 11.28 2.12 -10.58
N GLY A 203 10.39 1.15 -10.79
CA GLY A 203 10.33 0.36 -12.01
C GLY A 203 10.06 1.21 -13.26
N ALA A 204 9.10 2.13 -13.18
CA ALA A 204 8.78 3.05 -14.27
C ALA A 204 9.95 3.97 -14.63
N ALA A 205 10.73 4.43 -13.64
CA ALA A 205 11.93 5.24 -13.88
C ALA A 205 13.02 4.46 -14.64
N HIS A 206 13.02 3.12 -14.57
CA HIS A 206 13.98 2.24 -15.24
C HIS A 206 13.37 1.47 -16.44
N GLY A 207 12.16 1.80 -16.86
CA GLY A 207 11.54 1.23 -18.05
C GLY A 207 10.98 -0.19 -17.88
N LEU A 208 10.79 -0.65 -16.64
CA LEU A 208 10.08 -1.90 -16.39
C LEU A 208 8.61 -1.76 -16.80
N ASP A 209 8.04 -2.78 -17.44
CA ASP A 209 6.63 -2.79 -17.84
C ASP A 209 5.72 -3.05 -16.63
N THR A 210 5.40 -1.99 -15.91
CA THR A 210 4.49 -2.05 -14.76
C THR A 210 3.01 -1.86 -15.15
N SER A 211 2.66 -1.92 -16.44
CA SER A 211 1.32 -1.54 -16.92
C SER A 211 0.20 -2.48 -16.49
N SER A 212 0.52 -3.75 -16.23
CA SER A 212 -0.40 -4.76 -15.71
C SER A 212 -0.68 -4.62 -14.21
N TYR A 213 0.12 -3.83 -13.50
CA TYR A 213 -0.04 -3.60 -12.06
C TYR A 213 -1.10 -2.54 -11.80
N THR A 214 -2.06 -2.88 -10.96
CA THR A 214 -3.05 -1.92 -10.47
C THR A 214 -2.79 -1.67 -8.99
N ILE A 215 -2.66 -0.40 -8.60
CA ILE A 215 -2.63 -0.04 -7.19
C ILE A 215 -4.06 -0.14 -6.66
N PRO A 216 -4.34 -0.97 -5.64
CA PRO A 216 -5.65 -1.07 -5.05
C PRO A 216 -6.15 0.32 -4.62
N TYR A 217 -7.41 0.64 -4.95
CA TYR A 217 -7.93 1.98 -4.75
C TYR A 217 -7.90 2.36 -3.26
N VAL A 218 -7.11 3.39 -2.95
CA VAL A 218 -6.82 3.92 -1.61
C VAL A 218 -8.08 4.31 -0.83
N SER A 219 -9.22 4.53 -1.50
CA SER A 219 -10.43 5.07 -0.87
C SER A 219 -11.06 4.17 0.19
N THR A 220 -10.94 2.84 0.07
CA THR A 220 -11.68 1.91 0.94
C THR A 220 -11.18 1.99 2.38
N TRP A 221 -9.89 2.25 2.58
CA TRP A 221 -9.30 2.44 3.91
C TRP A 221 -9.12 3.92 4.25
N ALA A 222 -9.00 4.82 3.29
CA ALA A 222 -8.89 6.26 3.58
C ALA A 222 -10.13 6.78 4.33
N ALA A 223 -11.30 6.18 4.08
CA ALA A 223 -12.55 6.49 4.79
C ALA A 223 -12.65 5.93 6.22
N SER A 224 -11.80 4.97 6.60
CA SER A 224 -11.82 4.37 7.93
C SER A 224 -10.82 5.01 8.90
N VAL A 225 -9.97 5.94 8.45
CA VAL A 225 -9.02 6.66 9.32
C VAL A 225 -9.76 7.71 10.17
N PRO A 226 -9.83 7.54 11.51
CA PRO A 226 -10.57 8.47 12.36
C PRO A 226 -9.90 9.85 12.39
N GLY A 227 -10.69 10.92 12.23
CA GLY A 227 -10.21 12.30 12.41
C GLY A 227 -9.45 12.89 11.23
N LYS A 228 -9.42 12.22 10.08
CA LYS A 228 -8.93 12.76 8.80
C LYS A 228 -9.97 12.53 7.71
N SER A 229 -10.08 13.45 6.77
CA SER A 229 -10.84 13.22 5.55
C SER A 229 -10.13 12.18 4.66
N PRO A 230 -10.87 11.41 3.84
CA PRO A 230 -10.26 10.48 2.90
C PRO A 230 -9.24 11.15 1.98
N ILE A 231 -9.48 12.41 1.60
CA ILE A 231 -8.59 13.19 0.73
C ILE A 231 -7.26 13.46 1.42
N GLU A 232 -7.28 13.90 2.68
CA GLU A 232 -6.05 14.16 3.45
C GLU A 232 -5.22 12.89 3.63
N VAL A 233 -5.89 11.75 3.84
CA VAL A 233 -5.23 10.45 3.96
C VAL A 233 -4.56 10.05 2.65
N VAL A 234 -5.27 10.17 1.52
CA VAL A 234 -4.73 9.89 0.19
C VAL A 234 -3.54 10.79 -0.11
N GLN A 235 -3.66 12.10 0.14
CA GLN A 235 -2.60 13.07 -0.12
C GLN A 235 -1.34 12.77 0.71
N ALA A 236 -1.50 12.57 2.02
CA ALA A 236 -0.36 12.28 2.89
C ALA A 236 0.35 10.96 2.50
N THR A 237 -0.40 9.98 2.02
CA THR A 237 0.12 8.69 1.53
C THR A 237 0.90 8.88 0.22
N ALA A 238 0.31 9.60 -0.73
CA ALA A 238 0.97 9.92 -2.00
C ALA A 238 2.26 10.74 -1.78
N GLU A 239 2.28 11.66 -0.82
CA GLU A 239 3.47 12.43 -0.45
C GLU A 239 4.58 11.54 0.11
N ARG A 240 4.27 10.63 1.05
CA ARG A 240 5.26 9.68 1.60
C ARG A 240 5.83 8.75 0.54
N VAL A 241 4.95 8.19 -0.30
CA VAL A 241 5.35 7.32 -1.43
C VAL A 241 6.27 8.06 -2.37
N ARG A 242 5.87 9.24 -2.84
CA ARG A 242 6.67 10.03 -3.78
C ARG A 242 8.01 10.44 -3.18
N ALA A 243 8.04 10.90 -1.93
CA ALA A 243 9.28 11.27 -1.26
C ALA A 243 10.23 10.07 -1.13
N THR A 244 9.70 8.89 -0.80
CA THR A 244 10.49 7.66 -0.66
C THR A 244 11.02 7.18 -2.01
N ALA A 245 10.18 7.15 -3.04
CA ALA A 245 10.59 6.76 -4.38
C ALA A 245 11.71 7.68 -4.90
N LEU A 246 11.59 9.00 -4.72
CA LEU A 246 12.64 9.95 -5.10
C LEU A 246 13.93 9.70 -4.32
N ALA A 247 13.86 9.49 -3.01
CA ALA A 247 15.05 9.18 -2.20
C ALA A 247 15.77 7.90 -2.67
N ILE A 248 15.01 6.85 -3.02
CA ILE A 248 15.59 5.62 -3.58
C ILE A 248 16.23 5.90 -4.94
N LEU A 249 15.53 6.60 -5.83
CA LEU A 249 16.02 6.95 -7.16
C LEU A 249 17.29 7.80 -7.10
N ASP A 250 17.36 8.76 -6.17
CA ASP A 250 18.54 9.61 -5.97
C ASP A 250 19.74 8.81 -5.44
N GLY A 251 19.51 7.71 -4.72
CA GLY A 251 20.54 6.77 -4.28
C GLY A 251 20.95 5.71 -5.30
N LEU A 252 20.35 5.71 -6.50
CA LEU A 252 20.68 4.76 -7.57
C LEU A 252 21.55 5.43 -8.64
N GLU A 253 22.79 4.96 -8.76
CA GLU A 253 23.76 5.32 -9.81
C GLU A 253 23.45 4.59 -11.14
N THR A 254 22.20 4.71 -11.59
CA THR A 254 21.66 4.01 -12.77
C THR A 254 21.08 5.01 -13.78
N ALA A 255 21.08 4.63 -15.06
CA ALA A 255 20.41 5.41 -16.09
C ALA A 255 18.88 5.32 -15.92
N LYS A 256 18.22 6.47 -15.80
CA LYS A 256 16.76 6.58 -15.68
C LYS A 256 16.17 6.98 -17.03
N VAL A 257 15.16 6.24 -17.48
CA VAL A 257 14.49 6.45 -18.77
C VAL A 257 13.25 7.36 -18.67
N GLY A 258 12.82 7.69 -17.45
CA GLY A 258 11.67 8.55 -17.17
C GLY A 258 11.71 9.17 -15.78
N ASP A 259 10.69 9.98 -15.46
CA ASP A 259 10.56 10.69 -14.18
C ASP A 259 9.99 9.83 -13.03
N GLY A 260 9.81 8.52 -13.28
CA GLY A 260 9.21 7.60 -12.33
C GLY A 260 7.68 7.64 -12.26
N THR A 261 6.99 8.34 -13.18
CA THR A 261 5.53 8.28 -13.30
C THR A 261 5.09 6.96 -13.95
N PRO A 262 4.38 6.06 -13.23
CA PRO A 262 3.92 4.80 -13.79
C PRO A 262 2.93 4.99 -14.96
N PRO A 263 2.90 4.07 -15.94
CA PRO A 263 1.87 4.05 -16.98
C PRO A 263 0.46 4.06 -16.36
N GLY A 264 -0.46 4.89 -16.88
CA GLY A 264 -1.83 5.03 -16.37
C GLY A 264 -2.07 6.15 -15.34
N LEU A 265 -1.00 6.75 -14.77
CA LEU A 265 -1.10 7.92 -13.87
C LEU A 265 -0.78 9.26 -14.56
N ARG A 266 -0.45 9.24 -15.86
CA ARG A 266 -0.27 10.45 -16.65
C ARG A 266 -1.60 11.17 -16.77
N ARG A 267 -1.72 12.35 -16.15
CA ARG A 267 -2.80 13.28 -16.48
C ARG A 267 -2.58 13.73 -17.92
N GLU A 268 -3.42 13.29 -18.85
CA GLU A 268 -3.64 14.12 -20.04
C GLU A 268 -4.15 15.46 -19.50
N ALA A 269 -3.34 16.52 -19.65
CA ALA A 269 -3.82 17.86 -19.42
C ALA A 269 -5.12 18.03 -20.24
N PRO A 270 -6.20 18.60 -19.68
CA PRO A 270 -7.38 18.88 -20.47
C PRO A 270 -6.91 19.74 -21.63
N ARG A 271 -7.03 19.22 -22.86
CA ARG A 271 -6.86 20.06 -24.04
C ARG A 271 -7.88 21.18 -23.86
N LEU A 272 -7.40 22.37 -23.53
CA LEU A 272 -8.21 23.58 -23.57
C LEU A 272 -8.81 23.58 -24.97
N ALA A 273 -10.10 23.27 -25.04
CA ALA A 273 -10.86 23.36 -26.26
C ALA A 273 -10.73 24.80 -26.71
N THR A 274 -9.88 25.04 -27.71
CA THR A 274 -9.87 26.27 -28.46
C THR A 274 -11.26 26.39 -29.05
N GLY A 275 -12.10 27.21 -28.41
CA GLY A 275 -13.45 27.49 -28.88
C GLY A 275 -13.42 27.94 -30.33
N PRO A 276 -14.48 27.66 -31.11
CA PRO A 276 -14.48 27.97 -32.53
C PRO A 276 -14.31 29.47 -32.73
N ALA A 277 -13.41 29.83 -33.64
CA ALA A 277 -13.17 31.20 -34.06
C ALA A 277 -14.50 31.85 -34.46
N ARG A 278 -14.85 32.96 -33.79
CA ARG A 278 -15.98 33.80 -34.19
C ARG A 278 -15.71 34.36 -35.58
N VAL A 279 -16.47 33.87 -36.56
CA VAL A 279 -16.53 34.45 -37.90
C VAL A 279 -17.30 35.77 -37.79
N SER A 280 -16.61 36.90 -37.87
CA SER A 280 -17.23 38.22 -37.97
C SER A 280 -17.70 38.44 -39.41
N HIS A 281 -19.02 38.46 -39.63
CA HIS A 281 -19.63 38.90 -40.87
C HIS A 281 -19.39 40.41 -41.07
N GLY A 282 -18.45 40.77 -41.96
CA GLY A 282 -18.30 42.13 -42.49
C GLY A 282 -19.28 42.36 -43.64
N LEU A 283 -20.21 43.31 -43.44
CA LEU A 283 -21.15 43.79 -44.46
C LEU A 283 -20.41 44.37 -45.69
N ARG A 284 -20.80 43.93 -46.88
CA ARG A 284 -20.46 44.57 -48.16
C ARG A 284 -21.13 45.96 -48.23
N ARG A 285 -20.36 47.00 -48.56
CA ARG A 285 -20.86 48.18 -49.27
C ARG A 285 -20.05 48.37 -50.54
N GLN A 286 -20.72 48.25 -51.69
CA GLN A 286 -20.25 48.74 -52.97
C GLN A 286 -20.32 50.26 -52.99
N ALA A 287 -19.32 50.91 -53.60
CA ALA A 287 -19.44 52.25 -54.16
C ALA A 287 -18.69 52.26 -55.50
N THR A 288 -19.46 52.25 -56.57
CA THR A 288 -19.03 52.54 -57.95
C THR A 288 -18.90 54.06 -58.08
N VAL A 289 -17.77 54.54 -58.61
CA VAL A 289 -17.55 55.95 -58.96
C VAL A 289 -18.01 56.14 -60.40
N LEU A 290 -18.88 57.13 -60.64
CA LEU A 290 -19.28 57.61 -61.96
C LEU A 290 -18.35 58.77 -62.35
N GLU A 291 -17.68 58.67 -63.50
CA GLU A 291 -17.35 59.83 -64.33
C GLU A 291 -17.67 59.50 -65.80
N LEU A 292 -18.66 60.24 -66.31
CA LEU A 292 -19.16 60.40 -67.69
C LEU A 292 -19.76 59.17 -68.41
#